data_AF-A0A365P9D6-F1
#
_entry.id   AF-A0A365P9D6-F1
#
_cell.length_a   1.000
_cell.length_b   1.000
_cell.length_c   1.000
_cell.angle_alpha   90.00
_cell.angle_beta   90.00
_cell.angle_gamma   90.00
#
_symmetry.space_group_name_H-M   'P 1'
#
loop_
_entity.id
_entity.type
_entity.pdbx_description
1 polymer ?
#
loop_
_entity_poly.entity_id
_entity_poly.type
_entity_poly.pdbx_seq_one_letter_code
_entity_poly.pdbx_strand_id
1 'polypeptide(L)'
;MMWVMQGESDRQRELLDVESVAGHLLEEGSVFALLAEHRDRLFPDELFADLFPSGRGRPSIPGEVIASVIVLQALFGHSDREAVDALTFDLRWKAACGYPVDAKGFNSSTLTYWRRRLAASDRPQRIFEVVRQVIAETGAVKAKTRRALDSTVLDDAVARQDTITQLIAQIRRVGREVPGAKELIASECTRLAATCGHDYSEAGKPRIAWDDQGARDELVSALVADALALLGALNVEAITAAGGKPAEAVALLALVAGQDVEPAEDSDGTDGRWRIARRTAPDRVISTVDPDARHAHKTRQRRQDGFKAHIVVEPDTGLTTMCSLTKPNGPTNSDAAVGAALVTADPTIGVGEPVEVLGDSAYASGDMLHTLAGKQWLPLVKPWPLRPAVEGGFTLDDFTFDA
;
A
#
# COMPACT_ATOMS: atom_id res chain seq x y z
N MET A 1 -23.32 -7.92 4.38
CA MET A 1 -22.96 -7.24 3.12
C MET A 1 -23.87 -6.03 2.99
N MET A 2 -23.34 -4.81 3.14
CA MET A 2 -24.15 -3.60 2.98
C MET A 2 -24.35 -3.39 1.49
N TRP A 3 -25.58 -3.54 1.02
CA TRP A 3 -25.96 -3.31 -0.37
C TRP A 3 -25.81 -1.81 -0.66
N VAL A 4 -24.76 -1.42 -1.38
CA VAL A 4 -24.50 -0.03 -1.76
C VAL A 4 -24.60 0.07 -3.27
N MET A 5 -25.46 0.98 -3.73
CA MET A 5 -25.71 1.32 -5.13
C MET A 5 -24.83 2.50 -5.54
N GLN A 6 -24.41 2.54 -6.81
CA GLN A 6 -23.73 3.71 -7.36
C GLN A 6 -24.67 4.91 -7.34
N GLY A 7 -24.17 6.04 -6.84
CA GLY A 7 -24.83 7.33 -7.03
C GLY A 7 -24.59 7.85 -8.43
N GLU A 8 -25.64 8.40 -9.03
CA GLU A 8 -25.56 9.15 -10.28
C GLU A 8 -25.75 10.64 -9.98
N SER A 9 -25.10 11.50 -10.76
CA SER A 9 -25.36 12.93 -10.69
C SER A 9 -26.70 13.27 -11.35
N ASP A 10 -27.50 14.08 -10.66
CA ASP A 10 -28.77 14.57 -11.20
C ASP A 10 -28.46 15.67 -12.23
N ARG A 11 -28.78 15.43 -13.50
CA ARG A 11 -28.56 16.38 -14.60
C ARG A 11 -29.46 17.62 -14.49
N GLN A 12 -30.47 17.64 -13.62
CA GLN A 12 -31.36 18.79 -13.39
C GLN A 12 -30.84 19.77 -12.32
N ARG A 13 -29.58 19.64 -11.86
CA ARG A 13 -28.96 20.51 -10.83
C ARG A 13 -28.72 21.97 -11.26
N GLU A 14 -28.99 22.33 -12.51
CA GLU A 14 -28.62 23.61 -13.13
C GLU A 14 -29.06 24.89 -12.38
N LEU A 15 -30.11 24.83 -11.55
CA LEU A 15 -30.66 26.03 -10.89
C LEU A 15 -29.95 26.41 -9.58
N LEU A 16 -29.25 25.49 -8.91
CA LEU A 16 -28.56 25.72 -7.63
C LEU A 16 -27.10 25.25 -7.61
N ASP A 17 -26.58 24.80 -8.75
CA ASP A 17 -25.17 24.46 -8.88
C ASP A 17 -24.31 25.75 -8.85
N VAL A 18 -23.15 25.67 -8.20
CA VAL A 18 -22.22 26.81 -8.13
C VAL A 18 -21.70 27.18 -9.51
N GLU A 19 -21.58 26.23 -10.43
CA GLU A 19 -21.21 26.50 -11.82
C GLU A 19 -22.17 27.51 -12.48
N SER A 20 -23.48 27.33 -12.29
CA SER A 20 -24.52 28.22 -12.81
C SER A 20 -24.50 29.61 -12.17
N VAL A 21 -24.23 29.69 -10.87
CA VAL A 21 -24.32 30.95 -10.10
C VAL A 21 -23.01 31.75 -10.11
N ALA A 22 -21.86 31.08 -10.09
CA ALA A 22 -20.56 31.68 -9.86
C ALA A 22 -19.44 31.09 -10.74
N GLY A 23 -19.74 30.19 -11.69
CA GLY A 23 -18.74 29.56 -12.56
C GLY A 23 -17.91 30.57 -13.38
N HIS A 24 -18.53 31.68 -13.80
CA HIS A 24 -17.85 32.78 -14.51
C HIS A 24 -16.78 33.52 -13.68
N LEU A 25 -16.71 33.28 -12.37
CA LEU A 25 -15.67 33.81 -11.49
C LEU A 25 -14.45 32.87 -11.38
N LEU A 26 -14.54 31.65 -11.91
CA LEU A 26 -13.40 30.74 -11.96
C LEU A 26 -12.37 31.29 -12.93
N GLU A 27 -11.12 31.31 -12.50
CA GLU A 27 -10.00 31.72 -13.34
C GLU A 27 -9.83 30.73 -14.51
N GLU A 28 -9.80 31.28 -15.73
CA GLU A 28 -9.57 30.48 -16.94
C GLU A 28 -8.22 29.77 -16.86
N GLY A 29 -8.20 28.48 -17.23
CA GLY A 29 -7.00 27.64 -17.10
C GLY A 29 -6.72 27.12 -15.69
N SER A 30 -7.50 27.51 -14.68
CA SER A 30 -7.40 26.89 -13.35
C SER A 30 -7.94 25.46 -13.34
N VAL A 31 -7.45 24.63 -12.41
CA VAL A 31 -7.98 23.26 -12.22
C VAL A 31 -9.47 23.25 -11.86
N PHE A 32 -9.96 24.31 -11.19
CA PHE A 32 -11.36 24.42 -10.84
C PHE A 32 -12.24 24.60 -12.07
N ALA A 33 -11.83 25.49 -13.00
CA ALA A 33 -12.52 25.68 -14.27
C ALA A 33 -12.48 24.40 -15.13
N LEU A 34 -11.32 23.75 -15.22
CA LEU A 34 -11.16 22.51 -15.96
C LEU A 34 -12.06 21.38 -15.45
N LEU A 35 -12.13 21.19 -14.13
CA LEU A 35 -13.01 20.17 -13.55
C LEU A 35 -14.49 20.57 -13.67
N ALA A 36 -14.84 21.84 -13.49
CA ALA A 36 -16.21 22.29 -13.70
C ALA A 36 -16.67 21.95 -15.13
N GLU A 37 -15.87 22.28 -16.15
CA GLU A 37 -16.24 22.07 -17.55
C GLU A 37 -16.17 20.59 -17.99
N HIS A 38 -15.28 19.79 -17.41
CA HIS A 38 -14.93 18.47 -17.97
C HIS A 38 -15.11 17.27 -17.03
N ARG A 39 -15.51 17.43 -15.76
CA ARG A 39 -15.61 16.32 -14.80
C ARG A 39 -16.42 15.13 -15.31
N ASP A 40 -17.55 15.35 -15.99
CA ASP A 40 -18.42 14.28 -16.50
C ASP A 40 -17.72 13.47 -17.61
N ARG A 41 -16.90 14.12 -18.43
CA ARG A 41 -16.05 13.47 -19.45
C ARG A 41 -14.88 12.73 -18.81
N LEU A 42 -14.26 13.34 -17.80
CA LEU A 42 -13.07 12.81 -17.14
C LEU A 42 -13.40 11.61 -16.25
N PHE A 43 -14.54 11.65 -15.55
CA PHE A 43 -14.93 10.68 -14.55
C PHE A 43 -16.35 10.15 -14.79
N PRO A 44 -16.62 9.57 -15.97
CA PRO A 44 -17.95 9.07 -16.30
C PRO A 44 -18.37 7.94 -15.36
N ASP A 45 -19.68 7.74 -15.18
CA ASP A 45 -20.22 6.76 -14.23
C ASP A 45 -19.72 5.33 -14.50
N GLU A 46 -19.51 4.95 -15.76
CA GLU A 46 -19.00 3.65 -16.16
C GLU A 46 -17.60 3.37 -15.60
N LEU A 47 -16.82 4.42 -15.27
CA LEU A 47 -15.51 4.30 -14.67
C LEU A 47 -15.55 3.68 -13.27
N PHE A 48 -16.70 3.72 -12.58
CA PHE A 48 -16.85 3.28 -11.19
C PHE A 48 -17.86 2.14 -10.98
N ALA A 49 -18.52 1.68 -12.05
CA ALA A 49 -19.59 0.69 -11.97
C ALA A 49 -19.19 -0.62 -11.27
N ASP A 50 -17.97 -1.10 -11.48
CA ASP A 50 -17.44 -2.31 -10.83
C ASP A 50 -17.33 -2.19 -9.30
N LEU A 51 -17.26 -0.97 -8.77
CA LEU A 51 -17.16 -0.72 -7.32
C LEU A 51 -18.51 -0.88 -6.58
N PHE A 52 -19.61 -1.00 -7.32
CA PHE A 52 -20.98 -1.04 -6.82
C PHE A 52 -21.78 -2.19 -7.45
N PRO A 53 -21.57 -3.44 -7.01
CA PRO A 53 -22.20 -4.62 -7.62
C PRO A 53 -23.71 -4.74 -7.36
N SER A 54 -24.30 -3.84 -6.55
CA SER A 54 -25.72 -3.89 -6.17
C SER A 54 -26.49 -2.75 -6.82
N GLY A 55 -27.56 -3.07 -7.55
CA GLY A 55 -28.58 -2.08 -7.96
C GLY A 55 -29.59 -1.70 -6.86
N ARG A 56 -29.40 -2.20 -5.63
CA ARG A 56 -30.27 -1.96 -4.49
C ARG A 56 -29.50 -1.32 -3.33
N GLY A 57 -30.13 -0.38 -2.65
CA GLY A 57 -29.58 0.28 -1.46
C GLY A 57 -29.62 1.80 -1.56
N ARG A 58 -29.08 2.48 -0.54
CA ARG A 58 -28.87 3.92 -0.60
C ARG A 58 -27.78 4.22 -1.64
N PRO A 59 -28.02 5.13 -2.60
CA PRO A 59 -27.00 5.55 -3.54
C PRO A 59 -25.78 6.13 -2.81
N SER A 60 -24.59 5.83 -3.30
CA SER A 60 -23.36 6.50 -2.87
C SER A 60 -23.36 7.97 -3.30
N ILE A 61 -22.32 8.69 -2.89
CA ILE A 61 -21.96 9.93 -3.60
C ILE A 61 -21.58 9.55 -5.04
N PRO A 62 -21.91 10.36 -6.06
CA PRO A 62 -21.51 10.07 -7.44
C PRO A 62 -19.99 9.94 -7.60
N GLY A 63 -19.58 9.09 -8.54
CA GLY A 63 -18.16 8.77 -8.78
C GLY A 63 -17.35 9.99 -9.20
N GLU A 64 -17.90 10.80 -10.12
CA GLU A 64 -17.29 12.05 -10.58
C GLU A 64 -17.01 13.04 -9.44
N VAL A 65 -17.93 13.18 -8.49
CA VAL A 65 -17.78 14.10 -7.35
C VAL A 65 -16.62 13.63 -6.47
N ILE A 66 -16.58 12.32 -6.19
CA ILE A 66 -15.51 11.75 -5.37
C ILE A 66 -14.16 11.84 -6.07
N ALA A 67 -14.10 11.57 -7.38
CA ALA A 67 -12.89 11.66 -8.16
C ALA A 67 -12.35 13.10 -8.20
N SER A 68 -13.21 14.09 -8.47
CA SER A 68 -12.85 15.51 -8.42
C SER A 68 -12.35 15.93 -7.04
N VAL A 69 -13.03 15.52 -5.96
CA VAL A 69 -12.57 15.79 -4.58
C VAL A 69 -11.21 15.16 -4.31
N ILE A 70 -10.96 13.91 -4.74
CA ILE A 70 -9.67 13.23 -4.54
C ILE A 70 -8.55 13.94 -5.33
N VAL A 71 -8.82 14.38 -6.56
CA VAL A 71 -7.85 15.13 -7.37
C VAL A 71 -7.49 16.45 -6.70
N LEU A 72 -8.49 17.25 -6.30
CA LEU A 72 -8.25 18.51 -5.60
C LEU A 72 -7.58 18.27 -4.25
N GLN A 73 -7.97 17.23 -3.51
CA GLN A 73 -7.35 16.83 -2.25
C GLN A 73 -5.84 16.60 -2.43
N ALA A 74 -5.45 15.87 -3.48
CA ALA A 74 -4.05 15.61 -3.77
C ALA A 74 -3.28 16.87 -4.17
N LEU A 75 -3.87 17.73 -5.01
CA LEU A 75 -3.25 18.98 -5.47
C LEU A 75 -3.04 20.00 -4.35
N PHE A 76 -3.98 20.11 -3.42
CA PHE A 76 -3.93 21.05 -2.31
C PHE A 76 -3.33 20.45 -1.02
N GLY A 77 -2.92 19.16 -1.04
CA GLY A 77 -2.33 18.48 0.11
C GLY A 77 -3.27 18.41 1.33
N HIS A 78 -4.58 18.32 1.10
CA HIS A 78 -5.59 18.35 2.16
C HIS A 78 -5.78 16.98 2.83
N SER A 79 -5.99 16.97 4.14
CA SER A 79 -6.56 15.82 4.84
C SER A 79 -8.01 15.56 4.40
N ASP A 80 -8.55 14.36 4.70
CA ASP A 80 -9.95 14.05 4.35
C ASP A 80 -10.96 15.02 4.97
N ARG A 81 -10.64 15.59 6.14
CA ARG A 81 -11.48 16.59 6.80
C ARG A 81 -11.39 17.94 6.10
N GLU A 82 -10.19 18.39 5.79
CA GLU A 82 -9.97 19.65 5.07
C GLU A 82 -10.57 19.61 3.66
N ALA A 83 -10.48 18.49 2.94
CA ALA A 83 -11.10 18.34 1.63
C ALA A 83 -12.64 18.42 1.69
N VAL A 84 -13.25 17.81 2.71
CA VAL A 84 -14.70 17.91 2.95
C VAL A 84 -15.12 19.32 3.40
N ASP A 85 -14.31 19.97 4.23
CA ASP A 85 -14.56 21.35 4.64
C ASP A 85 -14.46 22.30 3.43
N ALA A 86 -13.46 22.11 2.57
CA ALA A 86 -13.33 22.85 1.31
C ALA A 86 -14.53 22.61 0.38
N LEU A 87 -14.98 21.36 0.19
CA LEU A 87 -16.21 21.04 -0.55
C LEU A 87 -17.46 21.70 0.07
N THR A 88 -17.47 21.88 1.39
CA THR A 88 -18.61 22.46 2.11
C THR A 88 -18.65 23.98 1.99
N PHE A 89 -17.50 24.66 2.06
CA PHE A 89 -17.44 26.11 2.23
C PHE A 89 -16.76 26.88 1.10
N ASP A 90 -15.98 26.23 0.23
CA ASP A 90 -15.30 26.88 -0.89
C ASP A 90 -16.11 26.70 -2.19
N LEU A 91 -16.60 27.82 -2.73
CA LEU A 91 -17.36 27.85 -3.97
C LEU A 91 -16.56 27.30 -5.17
N ARG A 92 -15.24 27.45 -5.20
CA ARG A 92 -14.40 26.91 -6.29
C ARG A 92 -14.42 25.39 -6.27
N TRP A 93 -14.36 24.78 -5.09
CA TRP A 93 -14.45 23.32 -4.93
C TRP A 93 -15.83 22.81 -5.30
N LYS A 94 -16.88 23.51 -4.86
CA LYS A 94 -18.25 23.16 -5.22
C LYS A 94 -18.48 23.20 -6.73
N ALA A 95 -18.02 24.25 -7.41
CA ALA A 95 -18.13 24.35 -8.87
C ALA A 95 -17.36 23.22 -9.57
N ALA A 96 -16.10 22.99 -9.17
CA ALA A 96 -15.28 21.92 -9.74
C ALA A 96 -15.86 20.51 -9.53
N CYS A 97 -16.63 20.31 -8.47
CA CYS A 97 -17.23 19.02 -8.11
C CYS A 97 -18.70 18.90 -8.49
N GLY A 98 -19.32 19.88 -9.17
CA GLY A 98 -20.76 19.89 -9.49
C GLY A 98 -21.66 19.79 -8.25
N TYR A 99 -21.27 20.49 -7.17
CA TYR A 99 -21.90 20.40 -5.86
C TYR A 99 -22.78 21.63 -5.58
N PRO A 100 -24.02 21.46 -5.08
CA PRO A 100 -24.93 22.59 -4.85
C PRO A 100 -24.38 23.62 -3.84
N VAL A 101 -24.73 24.89 -4.05
CA VAL A 101 -24.30 26.02 -3.19
C VAL A 101 -24.66 25.78 -1.72
N ASP A 102 -25.88 25.33 -1.46
CA ASP A 102 -26.47 25.16 -0.12
C ASP A 102 -26.25 23.76 0.49
N ALA A 103 -25.65 22.84 -0.27
CA ALA A 103 -25.41 21.48 0.18
C ALA A 103 -24.18 21.40 1.10
N LYS A 104 -24.32 20.70 2.24
CA LYS A 104 -23.17 20.31 3.07
C LYS A 104 -22.38 19.19 2.40
N GLY A 105 -21.05 19.20 2.52
CA GLY A 105 -20.21 18.07 2.09
C GLY A 105 -20.55 16.77 2.83
N PHE A 106 -20.16 15.64 2.25
CA PHE A 106 -20.35 14.31 2.85
C PHE A 106 -19.43 14.11 4.07
N ASN A 107 -19.64 13.03 4.85
CA ASN A 107 -18.74 12.71 5.95
C ASN A 107 -17.35 12.30 5.43
N SER A 108 -16.26 12.82 5.99
CA SER A 108 -14.88 12.56 5.55
C SER A 108 -14.49 11.08 5.46
N SER A 109 -15.06 10.21 6.29
CA SER A 109 -14.85 8.75 6.18
C SER A 109 -15.29 8.17 4.82
N THR A 110 -16.15 8.86 4.08
CA THR A 110 -16.57 8.49 2.72
C THR A 110 -15.36 8.37 1.79
N LEU A 111 -14.38 9.28 1.86
CA LEU A 111 -13.16 9.22 1.04
C LEU A 111 -12.33 7.97 1.36
N THR A 112 -12.24 7.61 2.64
CA THR A 112 -11.57 6.37 3.07
C THR A 112 -12.26 5.12 2.51
N TYR A 113 -13.60 5.06 2.54
CA TYR A 113 -14.34 3.93 1.96
C TYR A 113 -14.17 3.84 0.45
N TRP A 114 -14.15 4.98 -0.26
CA TRP A 114 -13.93 5.01 -1.69
C TRP A 114 -12.52 4.56 -2.07
N ARG A 115 -11.48 5.06 -1.40
CA ARG A 115 -10.10 4.60 -1.62
C ARG A 115 -9.93 3.11 -1.34
N ARG A 116 -10.60 2.57 -0.31
CA ARG A 116 -10.62 1.11 -0.05
C ARG A 116 -11.28 0.32 -1.17
N ARG A 117 -12.38 0.81 -1.75
CA ARG A 117 -13.04 0.16 -2.89
C ARG A 117 -12.15 0.20 -4.13
N LEU A 118 -11.56 1.35 -4.43
CA LEU A 118 -10.61 1.50 -5.53
C LEU A 118 -9.44 0.52 -5.37
N ALA A 119 -8.82 0.47 -4.19
CA ALA A 119 -7.71 -0.44 -3.89
C ALA A 119 -8.07 -1.93 -4.03
N ALA A 120 -9.33 -2.30 -3.81
CA ALA A 120 -9.81 -3.68 -3.91
C ALA A 120 -10.28 -4.06 -5.32
N SER A 121 -10.28 -3.15 -6.29
CA SER A 121 -10.65 -3.42 -7.67
C SER A 121 -9.44 -3.86 -8.51
N ASP A 122 -9.72 -4.58 -9.59
CA ASP A 122 -8.76 -4.92 -10.66
C ASP A 122 -8.20 -3.68 -11.38
N ARG A 123 -8.85 -2.52 -11.26
CA ARG A 123 -8.40 -1.23 -11.83
C ARG A 123 -8.25 -0.15 -10.75
N PRO A 124 -7.29 -0.25 -9.82
CA PRO A 124 -7.19 0.68 -8.69
C PRO A 124 -6.68 2.07 -9.11
N GLN A 125 -5.96 2.16 -10.24
CA GLN A 125 -5.28 3.37 -10.71
C GLN A 125 -6.11 4.23 -11.69
N ARG A 126 -7.41 3.93 -11.85
CA ARG A 126 -8.27 4.56 -12.87
C ARG A 126 -8.31 6.09 -12.85
N ILE A 127 -8.22 6.72 -11.67
CA ILE A 127 -8.17 8.19 -11.57
C ILE A 127 -6.82 8.72 -12.10
N PHE A 128 -5.71 8.05 -11.78
CA PHE A 128 -4.40 8.37 -12.33
C PHE A 128 -4.33 8.11 -13.85
N GLU A 129 -5.03 7.09 -14.36
CA GLU A 129 -5.15 6.82 -15.79
C GLU A 129 -5.81 7.98 -16.53
N VAL A 130 -6.90 8.53 -15.98
CA VAL A 130 -7.56 9.73 -16.52
C VAL A 130 -6.62 10.94 -16.49
N VAL A 131 -5.92 11.19 -15.38
CA VAL A 131 -4.95 12.30 -15.29
C VAL A 131 -3.83 12.15 -16.32
N ARG A 132 -3.29 10.93 -16.51
CA ARG A 132 -2.29 10.63 -17.55
C ARG A 132 -2.84 10.89 -18.95
N GLN A 133 -4.09 10.53 -19.21
CA GLN A 133 -4.73 10.79 -20.49
C GLN A 133 -4.83 12.30 -20.75
N VAL A 134 -5.16 13.11 -19.74
CA VAL A 134 -5.15 14.58 -19.88
C VAL A 134 -3.74 15.11 -20.18
N ILE A 135 -2.70 14.59 -19.50
CA ILE A 135 -1.30 14.95 -19.78
C ILE A 135 -0.93 14.62 -21.24
N ALA A 136 -1.39 13.48 -21.76
CA ALA A 136 -1.14 13.07 -23.13
C ALA A 136 -1.92 13.95 -24.14
N GLU A 137 -3.21 14.19 -23.91
CA GLU A 137 -4.09 14.99 -24.77
C GLU A 137 -3.62 16.44 -24.89
N THR A 138 -3.14 17.03 -23.79
CA THR A 138 -2.59 18.40 -23.77
C THR A 138 -1.24 18.51 -24.45
N GLY A 139 -0.55 17.39 -24.67
CA GLY A 139 0.82 17.38 -25.19
C GLY A 139 1.85 17.99 -24.23
N ALA A 140 1.53 18.11 -22.93
CA ALA A 140 2.41 18.75 -21.94
C ALA A 140 3.80 18.10 -21.87
N VAL A 141 3.86 16.79 -22.09
CA VAL A 141 5.10 15.99 -22.11
C VAL A 141 5.55 15.60 -23.53
N LYS A 142 4.94 16.18 -24.57
CA LYS A 142 5.30 15.90 -25.96
C LYS A 142 6.72 16.39 -26.23
N ALA A 143 7.52 15.56 -26.92
CA ALA A 143 8.94 15.79 -27.17
C ALA A 143 9.82 15.91 -25.92
N LYS A 144 9.31 15.57 -24.73
CA LYS A 144 10.11 15.46 -23.51
C LYS A 144 10.69 14.06 -23.39
N THR A 145 12.00 13.96 -23.58
CA THR A 145 12.73 12.69 -23.61
C THR A 145 13.32 12.28 -22.25
N ARG A 146 13.19 13.10 -21.21
CA ARG A 146 13.77 12.82 -19.89
C ARG A 146 12.78 12.15 -18.96
N ARG A 147 13.23 11.16 -18.21
CA ARG A 147 12.48 10.52 -17.12
C ARG A 147 13.36 10.37 -15.90
N ALA A 148 13.03 11.08 -14.82
CA ALA A 148 13.71 10.98 -13.54
C ALA A 148 12.99 9.97 -12.64
N LEU A 149 13.77 9.07 -12.06
CA LEU A 149 13.33 8.07 -11.10
C LEU A 149 13.65 8.53 -9.69
N ASP A 150 12.65 8.47 -8.82
CA ASP A 150 12.84 8.73 -7.40
C ASP A 150 11.93 7.83 -6.55
N SER A 151 12.33 7.65 -5.30
CA SER A 151 11.54 6.90 -4.34
C SER A 151 11.57 7.55 -2.96
N THR A 152 10.46 7.42 -2.25
CA THR A 152 10.36 7.89 -0.86
C THR A 152 9.69 6.83 0.00
N VAL A 153 10.09 6.79 1.27
CA VAL A 153 9.43 5.97 2.27
C VAL A 153 8.21 6.74 2.77
N LEU A 154 7.06 6.09 2.76
CA LEU A 154 5.84 6.55 3.38
C LEU A 154 5.69 5.84 4.72
N ASP A 155 5.55 6.62 5.78
CA ASP A 155 5.30 6.08 7.11
C ASP A 155 3.90 5.48 7.18
N ASP A 156 3.81 4.27 7.68
CA ASP A 156 2.55 3.66 8.09
C ASP A 156 2.36 3.87 9.59
N ALA A 157 1.14 4.24 10.00
CA ALA A 157 0.78 4.49 11.39
C ALA A 157 0.51 3.18 12.15
N VAL A 158 1.15 2.08 11.74
CA VAL A 158 0.94 0.77 12.31
C VAL A 158 1.79 0.57 13.57
N ALA A 159 1.16 0.05 14.61
CA ALA A 159 1.89 -0.34 15.81
C ALA A 159 2.78 -1.55 15.51
N ARG A 160 4.09 -1.40 15.73
CA ARG A 160 5.03 -2.53 15.73
C ARG A 160 4.65 -3.52 16.83
N GLN A 161 4.58 -4.79 16.46
CA GLN A 161 4.26 -5.88 17.38
C GLN A 161 5.49 -6.77 17.58
N ASP A 162 5.78 -7.08 18.85
CA ASP A 162 6.69 -8.17 19.20
C ASP A 162 6.05 -9.54 18.90
N THR A 163 6.85 -10.59 18.88
CA THR A 163 6.44 -11.96 18.55
C THR A 163 5.27 -12.45 19.40
N ILE A 164 5.29 -12.19 20.71
CA ILE A 164 4.23 -12.59 21.64
C ILE A 164 2.91 -11.89 21.28
N THR A 165 2.97 -10.58 21.04
CA THR A 165 1.83 -9.77 20.64
C THR A 165 1.26 -10.22 19.31
N GLN A 166 2.10 -10.55 18.32
CA GLN A 166 1.68 -11.07 17.03
C GLN A 166 0.95 -12.42 17.17
N LEU A 167 1.51 -13.37 17.91
CA LEU A 167 0.90 -14.69 18.12
C LEU A 167 -0.48 -14.58 18.77
N ILE A 168 -0.59 -13.81 19.87
CA ILE A 168 -1.87 -13.62 20.57
C ILE A 168 -2.87 -12.91 19.66
N ALA A 169 -2.48 -11.81 19.01
CA ALA A 169 -3.37 -11.06 18.13
C ALA A 169 -3.87 -11.94 16.98
N GLN A 170 -3.03 -12.85 16.48
CA GLN A 170 -3.33 -13.65 15.31
C GLN A 170 -4.16 -14.89 15.59
N ILE A 171 -3.93 -15.58 16.70
CA ILE A 171 -4.86 -16.61 17.19
C ILE A 171 -6.26 -16.00 17.38
N ARG A 172 -6.34 -14.80 17.99
CA ARG A 172 -7.61 -14.07 18.14
C ARG A 172 -8.23 -13.66 16.80
N ARG A 173 -7.42 -13.30 15.81
CA ARG A 173 -7.91 -12.96 14.46
C ARG A 173 -8.49 -14.19 13.76
N VAL A 174 -7.83 -15.34 13.84
CA VAL A 174 -8.36 -16.61 13.32
C VAL A 174 -9.71 -16.92 13.97
N GLY A 175 -9.84 -16.79 15.28
CA GLY A 175 -11.13 -16.97 15.97
C GLY A 175 -12.24 -15.98 15.55
N ARG A 176 -11.89 -14.81 15.00
CA ARG A 176 -12.89 -13.84 14.50
C ARG A 176 -13.27 -14.10 13.04
N GLU A 177 -12.29 -14.45 12.20
CA GLU A 177 -12.46 -14.50 10.74
C GLU A 177 -12.80 -15.91 10.25
N VAL A 178 -12.41 -16.97 10.96
CA VAL A 178 -12.63 -18.36 10.54
C VAL A 178 -13.86 -18.95 11.26
N PRO A 179 -14.90 -19.39 10.53
CA PRO A 179 -16.06 -20.05 11.13
C PRO A 179 -15.67 -21.30 11.94
N GLY A 180 -16.19 -21.43 13.16
CA GLY A 180 -15.91 -22.57 14.05
C GLY A 180 -14.54 -22.54 14.75
N ALA A 181 -13.70 -21.53 14.48
CA ALA A 181 -12.37 -21.48 15.08
C ALA A 181 -12.37 -21.07 16.56
N LYS A 182 -13.43 -20.45 17.07
CA LYS A 182 -13.50 -20.10 18.51
C LYS A 182 -13.58 -21.33 19.39
N GLU A 183 -14.37 -22.31 18.95
CA GLU A 183 -14.53 -23.59 19.63
C GLU A 183 -13.20 -24.36 19.62
N LEU A 184 -12.49 -24.35 18.47
CA LEU A 184 -11.15 -24.95 18.36
C LEU A 184 -10.11 -24.22 19.20
N ILE A 185 -10.15 -22.89 19.30
CA ILE A 185 -9.24 -22.15 20.19
C ILE A 185 -9.47 -22.58 21.65
N ALA A 186 -10.73 -22.75 22.06
CA ALA A 186 -11.04 -23.17 23.42
C ALA A 186 -10.58 -24.61 23.72
N SER A 187 -10.62 -25.53 22.74
CA SER A 187 -10.21 -26.93 22.94
C SER A 187 -8.70 -27.17 22.74
N GLU A 188 -8.08 -26.51 21.75
CA GLU A 188 -6.72 -26.81 21.30
C GLU A 188 -5.65 -25.84 21.84
N CYS A 189 -6.02 -24.59 22.12
CA CYS A 189 -5.10 -23.52 22.55
C CYS A 189 -5.11 -23.34 24.07
N THR A 190 -4.76 -24.41 24.79
CA THR A 190 -4.88 -24.47 26.26
C THR A 190 -3.59 -24.09 27.00
N ARG A 191 -2.46 -24.01 26.29
CA ARG A 191 -1.14 -23.89 26.92
C ARG A 191 -0.92 -22.50 27.48
N LEU A 192 -1.36 -21.43 26.80
CA LEU A 192 -1.28 -20.06 27.33
C LEU A 192 -1.92 -19.94 28.72
N ALA A 193 -3.13 -20.51 28.87
CA ALA A 193 -3.87 -20.52 30.13
C ALA A 193 -3.15 -21.38 31.18
N ALA A 194 -2.59 -22.53 30.80
CA ALA A 194 -1.81 -23.37 31.70
C ALA A 194 -0.51 -22.68 32.18
N THR A 195 0.16 -21.91 31.32
CA THR A 195 1.43 -21.24 31.62
C THR A 195 1.25 -20.01 32.51
N CYS A 196 0.23 -19.17 32.27
CA CYS A 196 0.11 -17.89 32.99
C CYS A 196 -1.32 -17.48 33.34
N GLY A 197 -2.30 -18.37 33.18
CA GLY A 197 -3.71 -18.11 33.48
C GLY A 197 -4.41 -17.14 32.52
N HIS A 198 -3.75 -16.77 31.42
CA HIS A 198 -4.31 -15.87 30.41
C HIS A 198 -5.05 -16.66 29.33
N ASP A 199 -6.20 -16.17 28.87
CA ASP A 199 -6.94 -16.78 27.76
C ASP A 199 -6.94 -15.89 26.50
N TYR A 200 -7.45 -16.38 25.37
CA TYR A 200 -7.53 -15.59 24.13
C TYR A 200 -8.78 -14.69 24.06
N SER A 201 -9.66 -14.73 25.06
CA SER A 201 -10.86 -13.89 25.13
C SER A 201 -10.53 -12.51 25.71
N GLU A 202 -9.61 -12.45 26.68
CA GLU A 202 -9.20 -11.26 27.40
C GLU A 202 -8.27 -10.34 26.59
N ALA A 203 -8.28 -9.05 26.95
CA ALA A 203 -7.33 -8.07 26.46
C ALA A 203 -6.27 -7.79 27.53
N GLY A 204 -5.00 -7.72 27.14
CA GLY A 204 -3.90 -7.46 28.06
C GLY A 204 -2.64 -8.19 27.66
N LYS A 205 -1.57 -7.94 28.42
CA LYS A 205 -0.35 -8.75 28.33
C LYS A 205 -0.47 -9.96 29.27
N PRO A 206 0.05 -11.12 28.88
CA PRO A 206 0.26 -12.25 29.79
C PRO A 206 0.96 -11.83 31.08
N ARG A 207 0.46 -12.35 32.21
CA ARG A 207 1.00 -12.06 33.54
C ARG A 207 2.14 -13.03 33.86
N ILE A 208 3.34 -12.71 33.39
CA ILE A 208 4.58 -13.45 33.65
C ILE A 208 5.66 -12.56 34.27
N ALA A 209 6.72 -13.16 34.81
CA ALA A 209 7.93 -12.47 35.20
C ALA A 209 8.74 -12.07 33.94
N TRP A 210 8.46 -10.88 33.40
CA TRP A 210 9.03 -10.40 32.14
C TRP A 210 10.56 -10.17 32.17
N ASP A 211 11.12 -10.01 33.36
CA ASP A 211 12.56 -9.91 33.61
C ASP A 211 13.26 -11.29 33.58
N ASP A 212 12.53 -12.38 33.81
CA ASP A 212 13.05 -13.73 33.71
C ASP A 212 13.07 -14.22 32.25
N GLN A 213 14.20 -14.81 31.83
CA GLN A 213 14.34 -15.36 30.49
C GLN A 213 13.57 -16.69 30.37
N GLY A 214 13.57 -17.52 31.41
CA GLY A 214 12.88 -18.81 31.41
C GLY A 214 11.36 -18.64 31.21
N ALA A 215 10.75 -17.75 31.99
CA ALA A 215 9.33 -17.42 31.87
C ALA A 215 8.94 -16.90 30.48
N ARG A 216 9.82 -16.15 29.81
CA ARG A 216 9.59 -15.68 28.44
C ARG A 216 9.68 -16.81 27.42
N ASP A 217 10.66 -17.70 27.55
CA ASP A 217 10.84 -18.84 26.64
C ASP A 217 9.71 -19.87 26.82
N GLU A 218 9.24 -20.11 28.05
CA GLU A 218 8.05 -20.92 28.33
C GLU A 218 6.78 -20.33 27.70
N LEU A 219 6.58 -19.01 27.81
CA LEU A 219 5.45 -18.34 27.18
C LEU A 219 5.52 -18.44 25.64
N VAL A 220 6.69 -18.24 25.05
CA VAL A 220 6.88 -18.38 23.60
C VAL A 220 6.59 -19.81 23.15
N SER A 221 7.11 -20.81 23.88
CA SER A 221 6.83 -22.22 23.62
C SER A 221 5.33 -22.53 23.66
N ALA A 222 4.63 -22.04 24.68
CA ALA A 222 3.19 -22.22 24.81
C ALA A 222 2.42 -21.59 23.64
N LEU A 223 2.75 -20.35 23.26
CA LEU A 223 2.07 -19.63 22.18
C LEU A 223 2.32 -20.26 20.80
N VAL A 224 3.55 -20.70 20.53
CA VAL A 224 3.87 -21.40 19.28
C VAL A 224 3.14 -22.74 19.22
N ALA A 225 3.16 -23.51 20.31
CA ALA A 225 2.47 -24.79 20.38
C ALA A 225 0.94 -24.64 20.26
N ASP A 226 0.34 -23.60 20.85
CA ASP A 226 -1.08 -23.28 20.67
C ASP A 226 -1.39 -22.88 19.21
N ALA A 227 -0.53 -22.07 18.57
CA ALA A 227 -0.70 -21.73 17.16
C ALA A 227 -0.61 -22.96 16.25
N LEU A 228 0.36 -23.85 16.48
CA LEU A 228 0.53 -25.10 15.72
C LEU A 228 -0.64 -26.07 15.96
N ALA A 229 -1.13 -26.19 17.20
CA ALA A 229 -2.29 -27.01 17.51
C ALA A 229 -3.55 -26.51 16.80
N LEU A 230 -3.78 -25.19 16.79
CA LEU A 230 -4.88 -24.58 16.06
C LEU A 230 -4.78 -24.83 14.55
N LEU A 231 -3.58 -24.64 13.97
CA LEU A 231 -3.33 -24.93 12.56
C LEU A 231 -3.57 -26.40 12.22
N GLY A 232 -3.19 -27.33 13.11
CA GLY A 232 -3.42 -28.77 12.94
C GLY A 232 -4.88 -29.19 13.06
N ALA A 233 -5.69 -28.46 13.83
CA ALA A 233 -7.12 -28.74 14.00
C ALA A 233 -8.00 -28.11 12.90
N LEU A 234 -7.52 -27.04 12.25
CA LEU A 234 -8.21 -26.40 11.15
C LEU A 234 -8.08 -27.21 9.85
N ASN A 235 -9.13 -27.24 9.03
CA ASN A 235 -9.01 -27.68 7.64
C ASN A 235 -8.37 -26.59 6.79
N VAL A 236 -7.06 -26.41 6.94
CA VAL A 236 -6.28 -25.36 6.29
C VAL A 236 -6.43 -25.42 4.76
N GLU A 237 -6.40 -26.62 4.17
CA GLU A 237 -6.54 -26.78 2.71
C GLU A 237 -7.88 -26.24 2.19
N ALA A 238 -8.98 -26.59 2.84
CA ALA A 238 -10.30 -26.10 2.44
C ALA A 238 -10.45 -24.59 2.66
N ILE A 239 -9.90 -24.07 3.76
CA ILE A 239 -9.94 -22.62 4.06
C ILE A 239 -9.12 -21.86 3.02
N THR A 240 -7.92 -22.32 2.69
CA THR A 240 -7.06 -21.72 1.68
C THR A 240 -7.69 -21.76 0.30
N ALA A 241 -8.30 -22.90 -0.09
CA ALA A 241 -9.00 -23.03 -1.36
C ALA A 241 -10.21 -22.09 -1.50
N ALA A 242 -10.93 -21.83 -0.40
CA ALA A 242 -12.05 -20.90 -0.37
C ALA A 242 -11.62 -19.42 -0.45
N GLY A 243 -10.39 -19.11 -0.03
CA GLY A 243 -9.82 -17.77 -0.10
C GLY A 243 -10.43 -16.75 0.87
N GLY A 244 -10.12 -15.47 0.64
CA GLY A 244 -10.61 -14.35 1.44
C GLY A 244 -10.02 -14.27 2.86
N LYS A 245 -10.69 -13.51 3.74
CA LYS A 245 -10.22 -13.24 5.10
C LYS A 245 -9.89 -14.48 5.95
N PRO A 246 -10.65 -15.60 5.88
CA PRO A 246 -10.29 -16.82 6.59
C PRO A 246 -8.92 -17.36 6.15
N ALA A 247 -8.69 -17.45 4.83
CA ALA A 247 -7.43 -17.91 4.26
C ALA A 247 -6.25 -17.00 4.64
N GLU A 248 -6.43 -15.68 4.54
CA GLU A 248 -5.42 -14.69 4.95
C GLU A 248 -5.07 -14.81 6.43
N ALA A 249 -6.06 -14.99 7.31
CA ALA A 249 -5.85 -15.10 8.75
C ALA A 249 -5.04 -16.36 9.11
N VAL A 250 -5.37 -17.50 8.49
CA VAL A 250 -4.68 -18.78 8.69
C VAL A 250 -3.26 -18.75 8.13
N ALA A 251 -3.08 -18.22 6.91
CA ALA A 251 -1.76 -18.09 6.30
C ALA A 251 -0.84 -17.20 7.14
N LEU A 252 -1.37 -16.07 7.64
CA LEU A 252 -0.60 -15.18 8.50
C LEU A 252 -0.34 -15.80 9.89
N LEU A 253 -1.24 -16.63 10.43
CA LEU A 253 -0.97 -17.39 11.67
C LEU A 253 0.22 -18.34 11.48
N ALA A 254 0.25 -19.10 10.39
CA ALA A 254 1.36 -20.00 10.07
C ALA A 254 2.69 -19.25 9.92
N LEU A 255 2.68 -18.08 9.27
CA LEU A 255 3.87 -17.24 9.14
C LEU A 255 4.36 -16.72 10.49
N VAL A 256 3.49 -16.12 11.32
CA VAL A 256 3.91 -15.55 12.61
C VAL A 256 4.32 -16.61 13.63
N ALA A 257 3.79 -17.83 13.51
CA ALA A 257 4.18 -18.99 14.32
C ALA A 257 5.64 -19.43 14.10
N GLY A 258 6.23 -19.12 12.94
CA GLY A 258 7.59 -19.55 12.60
C GLY A 258 8.61 -18.44 12.36
N GLN A 259 8.18 -17.22 11.98
CA GLN A 259 9.12 -16.21 11.46
C GLN A 259 10.17 -15.74 12.48
N ASP A 260 9.80 -15.63 13.76
CA ASP A 260 10.64 -15.00 14.80
C ASP A 260 11.18 -16.00 15.82
N VAL A 261 10.89 -17.29 15.65
CA VAL A 261 11.22 -18.32 16.62
C VAL A 261 12.16 -19.36 16.03
N GLU A 262 12.89 -20.02 16.90
CA GLU A 262 13.71 -21.18 16.60
C GLU A 262 13.57 -22.20 17.74
N PRO A 263 13.87 -23.49 17.48
CA PRO A 263 13.98 -24.47 18.55
C PRO A 263 14.89 -23.97 19.68
N ALA A 264 14.55 -24.34 20.92
CA ALA A 264 15.40 -24.05 22.07
C ALA A 264 16.78 -24.72 21.93
N GLU A 265 17.73 -24.31 22.78
CA GLU A 265 19.02 -24.97 22.84
C GLU A 265 18.82 -26.45 23.22
N ASP A 266 19.53 -27.34 22.51
CA ASP A 266 19.38 -28.79 22.61
C ASP A 266 17.94 -29.30 22.32
N SER A 267 17.21 -28.63 21.44
CA SER A 267 15.91 -29.07 20.92
C SER A 267 15.90 -29.02 19.38
N ASP A 268 15.15 -29.92 18.76
CA ASP A 268 14.78 -29.89 17.34
C ASP A 268 13.38 -29.31 17.11
N GLY A 269 12.73 -28.82 18.18
CA GLY A 269 11.39 -28.23 18.20
C GLY A 269 10.26 -29.26 18.33
N THR A 270 10.54 -30.55 18.17
CA THR A 270 9.51 -31.61 18.25
C THR A 270 9.01 -31.84 19.68
N ASP A 271 9.83 -31.50 20.68
CA ASP A 271 9.49 -31.50 22.09
C ASP A 271 8.70 -30.25 22.52
N GLY A 272 8.38 -29.35 21.59
CA GLY A 272 7.60 -28.15 21.83
C GLY A 272 8.37 -27.03 22.53
N ARG A 273 9.70 -27.11 22.64
CA ARG A 273 10.54 -26.04 23.22
C ARG A 273 11.01 -25.06 22.14
N TRP A 274 10.60 -23.81 22.29
CA TRP A 274 10.89 -22.70 21.37
C TRP A 274 11.47 -21.51 22.11
N ARG A 275 12.25 -20.70 21.40
CA ARG A 275 12.73 -19.39 21.86
C ARG A 275 12.67 -18.36 20.73
N ILE A 276 12.75 -17.09 21.07
CA ILE A 276 12.87 -16.02 20.08
C ILE A 276 14.26 -16.08 19.44
N ALA A 277 14.30 -16.15 18.12
CA ALA A 277 15.54 -16.21 17.36
C ALA A 277 16.30 -14.88 17.48
N ARG A 278 17.63 -14.94 17.68
CA ARG A 278 18.50 -13.75 17.75
C ARG A 278 18.88 -13.20 16.37
N ARG A 279 17.88 -13.06 15.49
CA ARG A 279 18.01 -12.55 14.12
C ARG A 279 16.68 -11.95 13.66
N THR A 280 16.71 -11.14 12.62
CA THR A 280 15.49 -10.69 11.93
C THR A 280 15.28 -11.57 10.71
N ALA A 281 14.09 -12.17 10.59
CA ALA A 281 13.75 -12.93 9.40
C ALA A 281 13.76 -12.04 8.15
N PRO A 282 14.22 -12.56 6.99
CA PRO A 282 13.95 -11.95 5.70
C PRO A 282 12.44 -11.73 5.55
N ASP A 283 12.05 -10.58 5.00
CA ASP A 283 10.66 -10.20 4.77
C ASP A 283 9.72 -10.23 5.98
N ARG A 284 10.27 -10.18 7.20
CA ARG A 284 9.54 -10.21 8.48
C ARG A 284 8.33 -9.28 8.48
N VAL A 285 7.17 -9.82 8.84
CA VAL A 285 5.96 -9.05 9.10
C VAL A 285 6.09 -8.35 10.45
N ILE A 286 5.90 -7.02 10.45
CA ILE A 286 6.07 -6.20 11.68
C ILE A 286 4.77 -5.97 12.43
N SER A 287 3.62 -6.19 11.79
CA SER A 287 2.29 -6.07 12.37
C SER A 287 1.29 -6.99 11.69
N THR A 288 0.35 -7.54 12.46
CA THR A 288 -0.76 -8.34 11.93
C THR A 288 -1.93 -7.50 11.43
N VAL A 289 -1.90 -6.18 11.68
CA VAL A 289 -2.92 -5.22 11.22
C VAL A 289 -2.68 -4.82 9.77
N ASP A 290 -1.43 -4.47 9.45
CA ASP A 290 -0.95 -4.26 8.08
C ASP A 290 0.20 -5.25 7.79
N PRO A 291 -0.10 -6.40 7.16
CA PRO A 291 0.90 -7.43 6.86
C PRO A 291 1.85 -7.08 5.73
N ASP A 292 1.70 -5.93 5.06
CA ASP A 292 2.55 -5.49 3.95
C ASP A 292 3.52 -4.39 4.37
N ALA A 293 3.22 -3.65 5.44
CA ALA A 293 4.16 -2.73 6.07
C ALA A 293 5.46 -3.45 6.50
N ARG A 294 6.61 -2.85 6.23
CA ARG A 294 7.93 -3.38 6.62
C ARG A 294 8.83 -2.29 7.18
N HIS A 295 9.91 -2.72 7.81
CA HIS A 295 11.02 -1.84 8.15
C HIS A 295 11.69 -1.33 6.86
N ALA A 296 11.63 -0.03 6.65
CA ALA A 296 12.37 0.69 5.63
C ALA A 296 13.63 1.32 6.24
N HIS A 297 14.74 1.20 5.52
CA HIS A 297 16.00 1.87 5.88
C HIS A 297 16.23 3.07 4.96
N LYS A 298 16.00 4.28 5.48
CA LYS A 298 16.35 5.51 4.74
C LYS A 298 17.84 5.85 4.90
N THR A 299 18.43 5.50 6.06
CA THR A 299 19.89 5.51 6.31
C THR A 299 20.24 4.38 7.29
N ARG A 300 21.54 4.14 7.57
CA ARG A 300 21.95 3.19 8.63
C ARG A 300 21.32 3.50 10.00
N GLN A 301 20.94 4.75 10.26
CA GLN A 301 20.41 5.22 11.55
C GLN A 301 18.91 5.57 11.53
N ARG A 302 18.31 5.86 10.37
CA ARG A 302 16.86 6.13 10.25
C ARG A 302 16.12 4.90 9.76
N ARG A 303 15.40 4.27 10.70
CA ARG A 303 14.42 3.22 10.44
C ARG A 303 13.03 3.85 10.44
N GLN A 304 12.27 3.56 9.41
CA GLN A 304 10.85 3.93 9.27
C GLN A 304 10.06 2.66 9.02
N ASP A 305 8.79 2.66 9.39
CA ASP A 305 7.89 1.52 9.16
C ASP A 305 6.84 1.96 8.16
N GLY A 306 6.62 1.16 7.11
CA GLY A 306 5.57 1.44 6.14
C GLY A 306 5.90 0.94 4.74
N PHE A 307 5.80 1.83 3.77
CA PHE A 307 5.82 1.51 2.34
C PHE A 307 6.86 2.34 1.59
N LYS A 308 7.21 1.89 0.38
CA LYS A 308 8.06 2.66 -0.52
C LYS A 308 7.26 3.07 -1.75
N ALA A 309 7.11 4.38 -1.92
CA ALA A 309 6.52 4.98 -3.10
C ALA A 309 7.63 5.24 -4.11
N HIS A 310 7.41 4.81 -5.35
CA HIS A 310 8.30 4.98 -6.49
C HIS A 310 7.59 5.85 -7.51
N ILE A 311 8.31 6.80 -8.10
CA ILE A 311 7.77 7.74 -9.08
C ILE A 311 8.67 7.84 -10.31
N VAL A 312 8.03 8.07 -11.44
CA VAL A 312 8.67 8.52 -12.69
C VAL A 312 8.18 9.93 -12.95
N VAL A 313 9.12 10.86 -13.11
CA VAL A 313 8.83 12.28 -13.29
C VAL A 313 9.44 12.76 -14.60
N GLU A 314 8.69 13.54 -15.37
CA GLU A 314 9.25 14.36 -16.44
C GLU A 314 9.80 15.64 -15.80
N PRO A 315 11.13 15.82 -15.74
CA PRO A 315 11.74 16.83 -14.86
C PRO A 315 11.53 18.27 -15.31
N ASP A 316 11.30 18.55 -16.60
CA ASP A 316 11.13 19.93 -17.07
C ASP A 316 9.76 20.50 -16.69
N THR A 317 8.73 19.67 -16.69
CA THR A 317 7.35 20.03 -16.31
C THR A 317 7.05 19.73 -14.84
N GLY A 318 7.81 18.84 -14.22
CA GLY A 318 7.55 18.32 -12.88
C GLY A 318 6.37 17.33 -12.81
N LEU A 319 5.84 16.90 -13.95
CA LEU A 319 4.70 15.98 -14.00
C LEU A 319 5.14 14.56 -13.66
N THR A 320 4.48 13.96 -12.68
CA THR A 320 4.62 12.53 -12.38
C THR A 320 3.83 11.72 -13.40
N THR A 321 4.52 10.97 -14.25
CA THR A 321 3.90 10.16 -15.31
C THR A 321 3.52 8.78 -14.84
N MET A 322 4.29 8.19 -13.91
CA MET A 322 4.02 6.89 -13.32
C MET A 322 4.32 6.89 -11.83
N CYS A 323 3.59 6.08 -11.07
CA CYS A 323 3.87 5.84 -9.67
C CYS A 323 3.47 4.43 -9.26
N SER A 324 4.10 3.90 -8.21
CA SER A 324 3.72 2.64 -7.57
C SER A 324 4.06 2.66 -6.09
N LEU A 325 3.28 1.93 -5.30
CA LEU A 325 3.53 1.71 -3.88
C LEU A 325 3.92 0.24 -3.69
N THR A 326 5.03 0.00 -3.00
CA THR A 326 5.58 -1.34 -2.79
C THR A 326 6.00 -1.54 -1.34
N LYS A 327 6.26 -2.80 -0.97
CA LYS A 327 6.92 -3.11 0.30
C LYS A 327 8.36 -2.56 0.27
N PRO A 328 8.88 -2.02 1.37
CA PRO A 328 10.25 -1.49 1.43
C PRO A 328 11.39 -2.51 1.25
N ASN A 329 11.08 -3.80 1.17
CA ASN A 329 12.05 -4.88 1.11
C ASN A 329 11.68 -5.93 0.04
N GLY A 330 12.61 -6.84 -0.20
CA GLY A 330 12.50 -7.88 -1.23
C GLY A 330 13.20 -7.47 -2.54
N PRO A 331 13.82 -8.41 -3.25
CA PRO A 331 14.63 -8.12 -4.44
C PRO A 331 13.80 -7.49 -5.58
N THR A 332 12.55 -7.90 -5.71
CA THR A 332 11.60 -7.38 -6.71
C THR A 332 11.10 -5.96 -6.40
N ASN A 333 11.29 -5.48 -5.17
CA ASN A 333 10.84 -4.15 -4.72
C ASN A 333 12.01 -3.17 -4.57
N SER A 334 13.20 -3.52 -5.09
CA SER A 334 14.32 -2.60 -5.15
C SER A 334 14.04 -1.42 -6.08
N ASP A 335 14.70 -0.29 -5.84
CA ASP A 335 14.51 0.94 -6.62
C ASP A 335 14.77 0.71 -8.10
N ALA A 336 15.85 0.00 -8.42
CA ALA A 336 16.17 -0.36 -9.79
C ALA A 336 15.11 -1.26 -10.44
N ALA A 337 14.63 -2.30 -9.74
CA ALA A 337 13.64 -3.23 -10.30
C ALA A 337 12.29 -2.54 -10.56
N VAL A 338 11.78 -1.79 -9.56
CA VAL A 338 10.51 -1.07 -9.69
C VAL A 338 10.64 0.10 -10.66
N GLY A 339 11.75 0.84 -10.60
CA GLY A 339 12.05 1.94 -11.52
C GLY A 339 12.10 1.49 -12.96
N ALA A 340 12.77 0.36 -13.27
CA ALA A 340 12.78 -0.25 -14.59
C ALA A 340 11.37 -0.59 -15.08
N ALA A 341 10.58 -1.25 -14.23
CA ALA A 341 9.20 -1.62 -14.57
C ALA A 341 8.32 -0.38 -14.83
N LEU A 342 8.45 0.67 -14.01
CA LEU A 342 7.64 1.88 -14.15
C LEU A 342 8.01 2.69 -15.39
N VAL A 343 9.30 2.95 -15.63
CA VAL A 343 9.72 3.77 -16.77
C VAL A 343 9.43 3.09 -18.10
N THR A 344 9.55 1.76 -18.16
CA THR A 344 9.23 1.01 -19.38
C THR A 344 7.73 0.85 -19.64
N ALA A 345 6.90 0.98 -18.59
CA ALA A 345 5.44 0.96 -18.68
C ALA A 345 4.82 2.36 -18.81
N ASP A 346 5.63 3.43 -18.85
CA ASP A 346 5.15 4.81 -18.95
C ASP A 346 4.46 5.04 -20.31
N PRO A 347 3.12 5.21 -20.35
CA PRO A 347 2.38 5.35 -21.59
C PRO A 347 2.60 6.71 -22.27
N THR A 348 3.28 7.64 -21.60
CA THR A 348 3.62 8.96 -22.16
C THR A 348 4.88 8.93 -23.02
N ILE A 349 5.59 7.79 -23.07
CA ILE A 349 6.77 7.59 -23.90
C ILE A 349 6.32 6.95 -25.23
N GLY A 350 6.64 7.59 -26.34
CA GLY A 350 6.33 7.07 -27.67
C GLY A 350 7.15 5.83 -28.02
N VAL A 351 6.60 4.98 -28.89
CA VAL A 351 7.32 3.79 -29.38
C VAL A 351 8.56 4.21 -30.16
N GLY A 352 9.73 3.74 -29.71
CA GLY A 352 11.02 4.03 -30.37
C GLY A 352 11.57 5.42 -30.09
N GLU A 353 10.98 6.18 -29.18
CA GLU A 353 11.55 7.47 -28.77
C GLU A 353 12.84 7.28 -27.97
N PRO A 354 13.88 8.10 -28.22
CA PRO A 354 15.05 8.14 -27.37
C PRO A 354 14.66 8.72 -26.00
N VAL A 355 15.02 8.03 -24.92
CA VAL A 355 14.74 8.47 -23.56
C VAL A 355 16.04 8.54 -22.76
N GLU A 356 16.22 9.62 -22.01
CA GLU A 356 17.24 9.76 -20.98
C GLU A 356 16.63 9.39 -19.63
N VAL A 357 17.17 8.37 -18.97
CA VAL A 357 16.68 7.91 -17.67
C VAL A 357 17.63 8.36 -16.56
N LEU A 358 17.14 9.26 -15.70
CA LEU A 358 17.91 9.84 -14.61
C LEU A 358 17.59 9.12 -13.31
N GLY A 359 18.60 8.88 -12.48
CA GLY A 359 18.42 8.28 -11.17
C GLY A 359 19.69 8.33 -10.33
N ASP A 360 19.54 8.16 -9.01
CA ASP A 360 20.70 8.00 -8.13
C ASP A 360 21.30 6.59 -8.24
N SER A 361 22.27 6.28 -7.37
CA SER A 361 22.93 4.96 -7.39
C SER A 361 22.00 3.80 -7.08
N ALA A 362 20.87 4.01 -6.38
CA ALA A 362 19.93 2.92 -6.11
C ALA A 362 19.31 2.34 -7.40
N TYR A 363 19.32 3.10 -8.49
CA TYR A 363 18.84 2.67 -9.81
C TYR A 363 19.94 2.08 -10.71
N ALA A 364 21.22 2.14 -10.33
CA ALA A 364 22.36 1.71 -11.15
C ALA A 364 22.64 0.20 -11.06
N SER A 365 21.61 -0.64 -11.03
CA SER A 365 21.77 -2.11 -11.04
C SER A 365 22.05 -2.63 -12.46
N GLY A 366 22.69 -3.80 -12.56
CA GLY A 366 22.95 -4.47 -13.85
C GLY A 366 21.67 -4.74 -14.64
N ASP A 367 20.62 -5.25 -13.99
CA ASP A 367 19.33 -5.56 -14.63
C ASP A 367 18.63 -4.30 -15.17
N MET A 368 18.71 -3.18 -14.44
CA MET A 368 18.20 -1.89 -14.91
C MET A 368 18.98 -1.40 -16.14
N LEU A 369 20.32 -1.42 -16.09
CA LEU A 369 21.15 -1.02 -17.23
C LEU A 369 20.91 -1.92 -18.46
N HIS A 370 20.73 -3.23 -18.25
CA HIS A 370 20.37 -4.17 -19.32
C HIS A 370 18.99 -3.84 -19.92
N THR A 371 18.00 -3.54 -19.08
CA THR A 371 16.65 -3.13 -19.52
C THR A 371 16.70 -1.86 -20.37
N LEU A 372 17.45 -0.85 -19.94
CA LEU A 372 17.61 0.41 -20.68
C LEU A 372 18.37 0.20 -22.00
N ALA A 373 19.43 -0.62 -21.99
CA ALA A 373 20.17 -0.96 -23.20
C ALA A 373 19.29 -1.67 -24.24
N GLY A 374 18.43 -2.60 -23.81
CA GLY A 374 17.46 -3.28 -24.68
C GLY A 374 16.43 -2.34 -25.32
N LYS A 375 16.16 -1.18 -24.70
CA LYS A 375 15.30 -0.11 -25.23
C LYS A 375 16.07 0.95 -26.02
N GLN A 376 17.40 0.85 -26.08
CA GLN A 376 18.29 1.89 -26.63
C GLN A 376 18.11 3.25 -25.93
N TRP A 377 17.80 3.23 -24.63
CA TRP A 377 17.64 4.41 -23.80
C TRP A 377 18.96 4.78 -23.12
N LEU A 378 19.21 6.07 -22.91
CA LEU A 378 20.44 6.59 -22.31
C LEU A 378 20.34 6.56 -20.78
N PRO A 379 21.12 5.73 -20.07
CA PRO A 379 21.19 5.77 -18.62
C PRO A 379 22.01 6.97 -18.14
N LEU A 380 21.36 7.91 -17.46
CA LEU A 380 21.98 8.99 -16.67
C LEU A 380 21.86 8.68 -15.18
N VAL A 381 22.27 7.47 -14.80
CA VAL A 381 22.24 6.98 -13.42
C VAL A 381 23.62 7.08 -12.78
N LYS A 382 23.67 7.52 -11.52
CA LYS A 382 24.95 7.65 -10.80
C LYS A 382 25.53 6.27 -10.47
N PRO A 383 26.75 5.91 -10.89
CA PRO A 383 27.33 4.60 -10.57
C PRO A 383 27.52 4.42 -9.06
N TRP A 384 27.44 3.17 -8.59
CA TRP A 384 27.79 2.83 -7.21
C TRP A 384 29.27 3.10 -6.95
N PRO A 385 29.66 3.64 -5.79
CA PRO A 385 31.06 3.69 -5.40
C PRO A 385 31.61 2.27 -5.34
N LEU A 386 32.66 1.99 -6.10
CA LEU A 386 33.35 0.71 -6.03
C LEU A 386 34.00 0.55 -4.66
N ARG A 387 33.77 -0.59 -4.04
CA ARG A 387 34.40 -0.95 -2.76
C ARG A 387 35.12 -2.28 -2.95
N PRO A 388 36.43 -2.34 -2.71
CA PRO A 388 37.13 -3.61 -2.75
C PRO A 388 36.60 -4.50 -1.62
N ALA A 389 36.55 -5.81 -1.87
CA ALA A 389 36.03 -6.79 -0.89
C ALA A 389 36.88 -6.85 0.39
N VAL A 390 38.16 -6.47 0.28
CA VAL A 390 39.13 -6.37 1.37
C VAL A 390 39.89 -5.06 1.24
N GLU A 391 40.46 -4.57 2.33
CA GLU A 391 41.30 -3.37 2.33
C GLU A 391 42.51 -3.56 1.38
N GLY A 392 42.72 -2.62 0.46
CA GLY A 392 43.76 -2.70 -0.57
C GLY A 392 43.49 -3.73 -1.69
N GLY A 393 42.32 -4.35 -1.72
CA GLY A 393 41.93 -5.29 -2.78
C GLY A 393 41.55 -4.62 -4.10
N PHE A 394 41.30 -5.45 -5.11
CA PHE A 394 40.85 -5.01 -6.43
C PHE A 394 39.36 -4.64 -6.45
N THR A 395 39.03 -3.75 -7.37
CA THR A 395 37.69 -3.31 -7.76
C THR A 395 37.40 -3.70 -9.20
N LEU A 396 36.17 -3.48 -9.68
CA LEU A 396 35.82 -3.72 -11.08
C LEU A 396 36.70 -2.93 -12.07
N ASP A 397 37.18 -1.75 -11.68
CA ASP A 397 38.05 -0.91 -12.54
C ASP A 397 39.46 -1.48 -12.72
N ASP A 398 39.87 -2.44 -11.87
CA ASP A 398 41.16 -3.12 -11.98
C ASP A 398 41.13 -4.28 -13.00
N PHE A 399 39.97 -4.54 -13.61
CA PHE A 399 39.77 -5.60 -14.60
C PHE A 399 39.30 -5.02 -15.93
N THR A 400 39.91 -5.46 -17.02
CA THR A 400 39.39 -5.25 -18.38
C THR A 400 38.54 -6.44 -18.81
N PHE A 401 37.32 -6.16 -19.26
CA PHE A 401 36.43 -7.17 -19.83
C PHE A 401 36.87 -7.48 -21.27
N ASP A 402 37.36 -8.69 -21.52
CA ASP A 402 37.49 -9.24 -22.88
C ASP A 402 36.15 -9.91 -23.23
N ALA A 403 35.50 -9.39 -24.28
CA ALA A 403 34.17 -9.79 -24.72
C ALA A 403 34.17 -11.06 -25.57
#